data_AF-A0A3D4FGV9-F1
#
_entry.id   AF-A0A3D4FGV9-F1
#
_cell.length_a   1.000
_cell.length_b   1.000
_cell.length_c   1.000
_cell.angle_alpha   90.00
_cell.angle_beta   90.00
_cell.angle_gamma   90.00
#
_symmetry.space_group_name_H-M   'P 1'
#
loop_
_entity.id
_entity.type
_entity.pdbx_description
1 polymer ?
#
loop_
_entity_poly.entity_id
_entity_poly.type
_entity_poly.pdbx_seq_one_letter_code
_entity_poly.pdbx_strand_id
1 'polypeptide(L)'
;MRRKGLMRLIALGTIVGVITILGTAKAIKGEEPTTVFIENHEGLSEKSENLSNKDEDRKDKKFNLDENAVDAAKVEQMLKGTYEDDGEKIAFLTFDDGPSTSVTPKILDTLKEYNVKATFFQLGENIEKNEESKKLVKRIYDEGHALGNHSYTHNLEMLYPNNQLHIETYMKEVESTDNAMKEVIGQDFNTKVLRMPGGYMSREYYNDPNLGAFNERLKKENWYSIDWNAMNGDADGTGKDAEELLAEVKNTAGEQNKIVILMHDTYGKEETANALPNIIEYLKQQGYKFKTIK
;
A
#
# COMPACT_ATOMS: atom_id res chain seq x y z
N MET A 1 25.98 -28.29 4.67
CA MET A 1 26.11 -27.60 5.97
C MET A 1 25.13 -26.43 5.97
N ARG A 2 23.91 -26.61 6.50
CA ARG A 2 22.85 -25.59 6.48
C ARG A 2 23.09 -24.58 7.61
N ARG A 3 23.41 -23.33 7.27
CA ARG A 3 23.46 -22.22 8.25
C ARG A 3 22.02 -21.79 8.55
N LYS A 4 21.61 -21.94 9.81
CA LYS A 4 20.36 -21.38 10.34
C LYS A 4 20.55 -19.87 10.48
N GLY A 5 19.77 -19.08 9.74
CA GLY A 5 19.66 -17.63 9.93
C GLY A 5 18.97 -17.34 11.25
N LEU A 6 19.57 -16.47 12.06
CA LEU A 6 19.07 -16.07 13.36
C LEU A 6 18.17 -14.83 13.16
N MET A 7 16.85 -15.03 13.11
CA MET A 7 15.88 -13.92 13.18
C MET A 7 15.91 -13.32 14.58
N ARG A 8 16.17 -12.01 14.67
CA ARG A 8 16.06 -11.23 15.92
C ARG A 8 14.67 -10.60 15.96
N LEU A 9 13.90 -10.94 16.99
CA LEU A 9 12.62 -10.30 17.33
C LEU A 9 12.86 -8.93 17.96
N ILE A 10 12.04 -7.94 17.59
CA ILE A 10 11.92 -6.67 18.31
C ILE A 10 10.45 -6.47 18.66
N ALA A 11 10.18 -6.30 19.95
CA ALA A 11 8.87 -5.94 20.49
C ALA A 11 8.81 -4.41 20.62
N LEU A 12 7.87 -3.76 19.93
CA LEU A 12 7.58 -2.33 20.11
C LEU A 12 6.58 -2.13 21.25
N GLY A 13 6.94 -1.31 22.24
CA GLY A 13 6.07 -0.89 23.33
C GLY A 13 5.15 0.26 22.92
N THR A 14 3.87 0.16 23.28
CA THR A 14 2.82 1.15 23.02
C THR A 14 2.82 2.27 24.07
N ILE A 15 2.72 3.53 23.63
CA ILE A 15 2.42 4.68 24.48
C ILE A 15 0.94 5.05 24.27
N VAL A 16 0.13 4.90 25.32
CA VAL A 16 -1.30 5.25 25.33
C VAL A 16 -1.46 6.71 25.73
N GLY A 17 -1.99 7.53 24.83
CA GLY A 17 -2.47 8.89 25.13
C GLY A 17 -4.00 8.96 25.04
N VAL A 18 -4.68 9.04 26.18
CA VAL A 18 -6.14 9.26 26.25
C VAL A 18 -6.40 10.76 26.15
N ILE A 19 -7.07 11.21 25.08
CA ILE A 19 -7.64 12.56 24.99
C ILE A 19 -9.17 12.42 24.94
N THR A 20 -9.82 12.82 26.03
CA THR A 20 -11.27 12.97 26.14
C THR A 20 -11.70 14.31 25.55
N ILE A 21 -12.45 14.28 24.45
CA ILE A 21 -13.14 15.47 23.91
C ILE A 21 -14.64 15.32 24.21
N LEU A 22 -15.14 16.15 25.13
CA LEU A 22 -16.56 16.35 25.40
C LEU A 22 -17.12 17.37 24.40
N GLY A 23 -17.79 16.90 23.34
CA GLY A 23 -18.54 17.73 22.40
C GLY A 23 -20.02 17.82 22.79
N THR A 24 -20.53 19.04 23.00
CA THR A 24 -21.94 19.31 23.29
C THR A 24 -22.76 19.37 22.00
N ALA A 25 -23.81 18.55 21.91
CA ALA A 25 -24.75 18.56 20.79
C ALA A 25 -25.78 19.69 20.94
N LYS A 26 -25.99 20.49 19.89
CA LYS A 26 -27.12 21.41 19.77
C LYS A 26 -27.93 21.06 18.53
N ALA A 27 -29.15 20.58 18.76
CA ALA A 27 -30.14 20.24 17.76
C ALA A 27 -30.73 21.51 17.11
N ILE A 28 -30.95 21.47 15.80
CA ILE A 28 -31.86 22.39 15.09
C ILE A 28 -32.80 21.53 14.25
N LYS A 29 -34.10 21.76 14.45
CA LYS A 29 -35.24 21.10 13.81
C LYS A 29 -35.59 21.76 12.48
N GLY A 30 -35.85 20.93 11.46
CA GLY A 30 -37.10 20.92 10.66
C GLY A 30 -37.30 21.99 9.59
N GLU A 31 -37.42 21.53 8.34
CA GLU A 31 -38.34 22.09 7.31
C GLU A 31 -38.66 21.00 6.27
N GLU A 32 -39.94 20.91 5.88
CA GLU A 32 -40.55 19.85 5.04
C GLU A 32 -40.38 20.08 3.53
N PRO A 33 -40.55 19.04 2.68
CA PRO A 33 -40.28 19.13 1.25
C PRO A 33 -41.46 19.70 0.43
N THR A 34 -41.19 20.72 -0.37
CA THR A 34 -42.15 21.28 -1.34
C THR A 34 -42.24 20.40 -2.60
N THR A 35 -43.45 19.95 -2.91
CA THR A 35 -43.82 19.27 -4.15
C THR A 35 -43.97 20.29 -5.29
N VAL A 36 -43.32 20.06 -6.43
CA VAL A 36 -43.50 20.85 -7.65
C VAL A 36 -44.23 19.99 -8.68
N PHE A 37 -45.39 20.47 -9.10
CA PHE A 37 -46.17 19.94 -10.22
C PHE A 37 -45.52 20.37 -11.54
N ILE A 38 -45.33 19.43 -12.47
CA ILE A 38 -44.96 19.73 -13.86
C ILE A 38 -46.18 19.43 -14.73
N GLU A 39 -46.76 20.45 -15.33
CA GLU A 39 -47.77 20.34 -16.38
C GLU A 39 -47.12 19.98 -17.71
N ASN A 40 -47.77 19.05 -18.42
CA ASN A 40 -47.44 18.65 -19.78
C ASN A 40 -47.82 19.77 -20.75
N HIS A 41 -46.89 20.18 -21.60
CA HIS A 41 -47.22 20.82 -22.86
C HIS A 41 -46.48 20.12 -24.01
N GLU A 42 -47.27 19.47 -24.85
CA GLU A 42 -46.88 18.95 -26.15
C GLU A 42 -46.66 20.10 -27.14
N GLY A 43 -45.68 19.93 -28.04
CA GLY A 43 -45.61 20.62 -29.32
C GLY A 43 -44.29 21.36 -29.55
N LEU A 44 -43.36 20.71 -30.23
CA LEU A 44 -42.94 21.09 -31.60
C LEU A 44 -41.79 20.18 -32.07
N SER A 45 -41.96 19.74 -33.31
CA SER A 45 -41.20 18.74 -34.03
C SER A 45 -39.84 19.22 -34.53
N GLU A 46 -39.02 18.25 -34.92
CA GLU A 46 -37.92 18.33 -35.90
C GLU A 46 -36.64 19.08 -35.51
N LYS A 47 -35.69 18.32 -34.95
CA LYS A 47 -34.32 18.18 -35.49
C LYS A 47 -33.58 17.05 -34.78
N SER A 48 -33.83 15.82 -35.22
CA SER A 48 -32.93 14.69 -34.99
C SER A 48 -31.81 14.77 -36.02
N GLU A 49 -30.59 15.08 -35.61
CA GLU A 49 -29.37 14.58 -36.24
C GLU A 49 -28.13 14.96 -35.41
N ASN A 50 -27.32 13.94 -35.14
CA ASN A 50 -25.92 13.99 -34.68
C ASN A 50 -25.58 14.50 -33.27
N LEU A 51 -25.79 13.62 -32.27
CA LEU A 51 -25.07 13.67 -30.98
C LEU A 51 -24.62 12.27 -30.47
N SER A 52 -24.46 11.25 -31.34
CA SER A 52 -24.13 9.88 -30.88
C SER A 52 -22.65 9.48 -30.88
N ASN A 53 -21.70 10.34 -31.27
CA ASN A 53 -20.29 9.93 -31.41
C ASN A 53 -19.31 10.59 -30.43
N LYS A 54 -19.73 10.87 -29.19
CA LYS A 54 -18.81 11.38 -28.14
C LYS A 54 -18.70 10.51 -26.88
N ASP A 55 -19.50 9.46 -26.76
CA ASP A 55 -19.51 8.58 -25.58
C ASP A 55 -18.76 7.25 -25.78
N GLU A 56 -18.41 6.87 -27.01
CA GLU A 56 -17.56 5.69 -27.27
C GLU A 56 -16.06 5.99 -27.10
N ASP A 57 -15.62 7.24 -27.31
CA ASP A 57 -14.22 7.66 -27.19
C ASP A 57 -13.73 7.83 -25.72
N ARG A 58 -14.60 7.61 -24.73
CA ARG A 58 -14.25 7.63 -23.29
C ARG A 58 -14.09 6.24 -22.67
N LYS A 59 -14.49 5.17 -23.35
CA LYS A 59 -14.42 3.80 -22.81
C LYS A 59 -13.11 3.06 -23.14
N ASP A 60 -12.28 3.63 -24.02
CA ASP A 60 -10.98 3.05 -24.41
C ASP A 60 -9.77 3.88 -23.94
N LYS A 61 -9.92 4.71 -22.90
CA LYS A 61 -8.76 5.29 -22.21
C LYS A 61 -8.11 4.22 -21.32
N LYS A 62 -7.22 3.45 -21.94
CA LYS A 62 -6.00 2.85 -21.36
C LYS A 62 -6.15 2.46 -19.88
N PHE A 63 -6.52 1.21 -19.61
CA PHE A 63 -5.76 0.48 -18.59
C PHE A 63 -4.32 0.46 -19.12
N ASN A 64 -3.53 1.41 -18.64
CA ASN A 64 -2.11 1.47 -18.94
C ASN A 64 -1.57 0.13 -18.41
N LEU A 65 -1.27 -0.81 -19.32
CA LEU A 65 -0.45 -1.97 -19.00
C LEU A 65 0.90 -1.36 -18.62
N ASP A 66 1.03 -1.04 -17.35
CA ASP A 66 2.25 -0.57 -16.74
C ASP A 66 3.25 -1.69 -16.93
N GLU A 67 4.11 -1.55 -17.95
CA GLU A 67 5.16 -2.51 -18.28
C GLU A 67 6.12 -2.75 -17.10
N ASN A 68 6.06 -1.90 -16.07
CA ASN A 68 6.82 -2.00 -14.85
C ASN A 68 6.05 -2.63 -13.68
N ALA A 69 4.78 -3.00 -13.86
CA ALA A 69 4.02 -3.76 -12.87
C ALA A 69 4.20 -5.27 -13.08
N VAL A 70 4.36 -5.99 -11.98
CA VAL A 70 4.38 -7.44 -11.92
C VAL A 70 3.19 -7.92 -11.11
N ASP A 71 2.49 -8.91 -11.66
CA ASP A 71 1.35 -9.58 -11.01
C ASP A 71 1.74 -10.11 -9.62
N ALA A 72 0.95 -9.77 -8.61
CA ALA A 72 1.24 -10.13 -7.23
C ALA A 72 1.38 -11.64 -6.99
N ALA A 73 0.68 -12.49 -7.75
CA ALA A 73 0.86 -13.95 -7.66
C ALA A 73 2.27 -14.37 -8.06
N LYS A 74 2.85 -13.71 -9.08
CA LYS A 74 4.24 -13.96 -9.50
C LYS A 74 5.22 -13.46 -8.44
N VAL A 75 4.97 -12.31 -7.82
CA VAL A 75 5.81 -11.79 -6.73
C VAL A 75 5.77 -12.74 -5.53
N GLU A 76 4.59 -13.28 -5.18
CA GLU A 76 4.45 -14.28 -4.14
C GLU A 76 5.28 -15.55 -4.45
N GLN A 77 5.25 -16.03 -5.71
CA GLN A 77 6.09 -17.15 -6.16
C GLN A 77 7.59 -16.82 -6.08
N MET A 78 7.99 -15.57 -6.37
CA MET A 78 9.37 -15.11 -6.24
C MET A 78 9.85 -15.21 -4.79
N LEU A 79 9.03 -14.74 -3.84
CA LEU A 79 9.35 -14.82 -2.41
C LEU A 79 9.40 -16.26 -1.89
N LYS A 80 8.57 -17.15 -2.43
CA LYS A 80 8.60 -18.60 -2.13
C LYS A 80 9.74 -19.35 -2.81
N GLY A 81 10.50 -18.71 -3.71
CA GLY A 81 11.57 -19.34 -4.49
C GLY A 81 11.07 -20.35 -5.53
N THR A 82 9.80 -20.26 -5.93
CA THR A 82 9.13 -21.20 -6.86
C THR A 82 8.97 -20.60 -8.26
N TYR A 83 9.96 -19.85 -8.74
CA TYR A 83 9.98 -19.23 -10.05
C TYR A 83 11.11 -19.80 -10.91
N GLU A 84 10.97 -19.73 -12.24
CA GLU A 84 12.07 -20.04 -13.15
C GLU A 84 13.07 -18.89 -13.13
N ASP A 85 14.32 -19.17 -12.76
CA ASP A 85 15.38 -18.17 -12.76
C ASP A 85 15.81 -17.86 -14.19
N ASP A 86 15.44 -16.67 -14.65
CA ASP A 86 15.82 -16.09 -15.94
C ASP A 86 17.14 -15.30 -15.87
N GLY A 87 17.78 -15.27 -14.70
CA GLY A 87 18.99 -14.49 -14.44
C GLY A 87 18.76 -12.98 -14.36
N GLU A 88 17.52 -12.49 -14.53
CA GLU A 88 17.23 -11.07 -14.40
C GLU A 88 17.22 -10.63 -12.94
N LYS A 89 17.80 -9.48 -12.65
CA LYS A 89 17.71 -8.86 -11.32
C LYS A 89 16.53 -7.90 -11.25
N ILE A 90 15.59 -8.14 -10.34
CA ILE A 90 14.39 -7.33 -10.14
C ILE A 90 14.30 -6.88 -8.68
N ALA A 91 14.14 -5.58 -8.47
CA ALA A 91 13.93 -4.98 -7.16
C ALA A 91 12.54 -4.31 -7.10
N PHE A 92 11.78 -4.65 -6.07
CA PHE A 92 10.55 -3.97 -5.69
C PHE A 92 10.86 -3.11 -4.47
N LEU A 93 10.92 -1.80 -4.67
CA LEU A 93 10.95 -0.85 -3.55
C LEU A 93 9.55 -0.80 -2.96
N THR A 94 9.42 -1.10 -1.68
CA THR A 94 8.13 -1.08 -0.99
C THR A 94 8.21 -0.21 0.27
N PHE A 95 7.15 0.57 0.51
CA PHE A 95 7.04 1.46 1.64
C PHE A 95 5.74 1.20 2.40
N ASP A 96 5.86 0.92 3.69
CA ASP A 96 4.72 0.67 4.57
C ASP A 96 4.41 1.91 5.44
N ASP A 97 3.20 1.93 5.99
CA ASP A 97 2.68 2.89 6.98
C ASP A 97 2.34 4.31 6.48
N GLY A 98 2.58 4.63 5.21
CA GLY A 98 2.27 5.93 4.63
C GLY A 98 0.76 6.26 4.49
N PRO A 99 0.45 7.52 4.12
CA PRO A 99 1.39 8.59 3.84
C PRO A 99 1.77 9.41 5.09
N SER A 100 3.03 9.85 5.17
CA SER A 100 3.49 10.92 6.06
C SER A 100 3.68 12.22 5.28
N THR A 101 3.19 13.33 5.84
CA THR A 101 3.38 14.66 5.26
C THR A 101 4.84 15.16 5.32
N SER A 102 5.75 14.50 6.06
CA SER A 102 7.17 14.88 6.14
C SER A 102 8.11 13.97 5.34
N VAL A 103 7.76 12.69 5.16
CA VAL A 103 8.64 11.66 4.59
C VAL A 103 8.21 11.26 3.18
N THR A 104 6.92 10.93 2.96
CA THR A 104 6.39 10.50 1.66
C THR A 104 6.73 11.49 0.52
N PRO A 105 6.62 12.83 0.66
CA PRO A 105 6.98 13.76 -0.40
C PRO A 105 8.45 13.64 -0.84
N LYS A 106 9.38 13.46 0.11
CA LYS A 106 10.82 13.33 -0.17
C LYS A 106 11.13 12.04 -0.91
N ILE A 107 10.46 10.95 -0.52
CA ILE A 107 10.56 9.66 -1.22
C ILE A 107 10.06 9.79 -2.66
N LEU A 108 8.90 10.41 -2.87
CA LEU A 108 8.35 10.65 -4.21
C LEU A 108 9.27 11.50 -5.08
N ASP A 109 9.84 12.57 -4.52
CA ASP A 109 10.79 13.43 -5.23
C ASP A 109 12.03 12.64 -5.68
N THR A 110 12.61 11.84 -4.80
CA THR A 110 13.73 10.94 -5.14
C THR A 110 13.34 9.91 -6.20
N LEU A 111 12.20 9.24 -6.06
CA LEU A 111 11.75 8.24 -7.05
C LEU A 111 11.56 8.87 -8.44
N LYS A 112 11.02 10.09 -8.49
CA LYS A 112 10.89 10.87 -9.71
C LYS A 112 12.24 11.25 -10.32
N GLU A 113 13.17 11.74 -9.51
CA GLU A 113 14.54 12.10 -9.95
C GLU A 113 15.26 10.90 -10.60
N TYR A 114 15.14 9.72 -10.00
CA TYR A 114 15.79 8.51 -10.51
C TYR A 114 14.97 7.77 -11.58
N ASN A 115 13.78 8.26 -11.92
CA ASN A 115 12.80 7.62 -12.81
C ASN A 115 12.51 6.16 -12.41
N VAL A 116 12.25 5.94 -11.12
CA VAL A 116 11.96 4.64 -10.51
C VAL A 116 10.52 4.65 -9.98
N LYS A 117 9.84 3.50 -10.07
CA LYS A 117 8.52 3.30 -9.45
C LYS A 117 8.63 2.34 -8.26
N ALA A 118 7.79 2.54 -7.26
CA ALA A 118 7.72 1.77 -6.02
C ALA A 118 6.26 1.35 -5.74
N THR A 119 6.08 0.50 -4.73
CA THR A 119 4.76 0.10 -4.21
C THR A 119 4.60 0.65 -2.80
N PHE A 120 3.49 1.33 -2.53
CA PHE A 120 3.20 1.94 -1.23
C PHE A 120 2.03 1.20 -0.58
N PHE A 121 2.27 0.54 0.56
CA PHE A 121 1.26 -0.12 1.36
C PHE A 121 0.68 0.89 2.36
N GLN A 122 -0.54 1.35 2.10
CA GLN A 122 -1.13 2.48 2.80
C GLN A 122 -1.93 2.05 4.03
N LEU A 123 -1.88 2.89 5.07
CA LEU A 123 -2.82 2.83 6.19
C LEU A 123 -4.01 3.74 5.95
N GLY A 124 -5.21 3.19 6.05
CA GLY A 124 -6.45 3.96 5.85
C GLY A 124 -6.56 5.18 6.76
N GLU A 125 -6.18 5.07 8.04
CA GLU A 125 -6.19 6.20 8.96
C GLU A 125 -5.22 7.32 8.54
N ASN A 126 -4.09 6.98 7.92
CA ASN A 126 -3.12 7.97 7.46
C ASN A 126 -3.56 8.65 6.18
N ILE A 127 -4.30 7.94 5.30
CA ILE A 127 -4.95 8.54 4.11
C ILE A 127 -5.94 9.63 4.57
N GLU A 128 -6.79 9.31 5.55
CA GLU A 128 -7.86 10.20 6.00
C GLU A 128 -7.42 11.28 6.99
N LYS A 129 -6.18 11.22 7.47
CA LYS A 129 -5.64 12.10 8.52
C LYS A 129 -5.84 13.59 8.24
N ASN A 130 -5.64 14.02 6.99
CA ASN A 130 -5.87 15.40 6.54
C ASN A 130 -5.85 15.48 5.00
N GLU A 131 -6.19 16.66 4.45
CA GLU A 131 -6.21 16.89 3.00
C GLU A 131 -4.84 16.77 2.32
N GLU A 132 -3.74 17.02 3.03
CA GLU A 132 -2.40 16.84 2.47
C GLU A 132 -2.06 15.36 2.31
N SER A 133 -2.44 14.51 3.27
CA SER A 133 -2.33 13.05 3.13
C SER A 133 -3.07 12.54 1.89
N LYS A 134 -4.31 13.00 1.65
CA LYS A 134 -5.09 12.65 0.46
C LYS A 134 -4.39 13.08 -0.82
N LYS A 135 -3.84 14.31 -0.87
CA LYS A 135 -3.05 14.76 -2.03
C LYS A 135 -1.82 13.90 -2.27
N LEU A 136 -1.16 13.42 -1.22
CA LEU A 136 -0.01 12.53 -1.34
C LEU A 136 -0.39 11.16 -1.90
N VAL A 137 -1.50 10.57 -1.45
CA VAL A 137 -2.03 9.32 -2.03
C VAL A 137 -2.38 9.51 -3.51
N LYS A 138 -3.03 10.63 -3.85
CA LYS A 138 -3.29 10.96 -5.25
C LYS A 138 -2.00 11.13 -6.05
N ARG A 139 -0.97 11.79 -5.48
CA ARG A 139 0.34 11.96 -6.10
C ARG A 139 1.05 10.63 -6.33
N ILE A 140 1.01 9.70 -5.35
CA ILE A 140 1.54 8.34 -5.48
C ILE A 140 0.93 7.68 -6.73
N TYR A 141 -0.41 7.73 -6.86
CA TYR A 141 -1.12 7.16 -7.99
C TYR A 141 -0.82 7.86 -9.33
N ASP A 142 -0.95 9.19 -9.37
CA ASP A 142 -0.75 10.00 -10.59
C ASP A 142 0.69 9.91 -11.13
N GLU A 143 1.69 9.72 -10.25
CA GLU A 143 3.09 9.53 -10.64
C GLU A 143 3.39 8.08 -11.07
N GLY A 144 2.40 7.18 -11.09
CA GLY A 144 2.51 5.83 -11.64
C GLY A 144 3.13 4.81 -10.69
N HIS A 145 3.09 5.06 -9.38
CA HIS A 145 3.42 4.07 -8.37
C HIS A 145 2.25 3.10 -8.14
N ALA A 146 2.54 1.94 -7.56
CA ALA A 146 1.49 1.03 -7.12
C ALA A 146 1.06 1.33 -5.69
N LEU A 147 -0.21 1.07 -5.40
CA LEU A 147 -0.80 1.19 -4.07
C LEU A 147 -1.25 -0.20 -3.61
N GLY A 148 -0.82 -0.58 -2.42
CA GLY A 148 -1.24 -1.78 -1.70
C GLY A 148 -1.94 -1.41 -0.40
N ASN A 149 -2.64 -2.38 0.17
CA ASN A 149 -3.37 -2.21 1.42
C ASN A 149 -2.53 -2.66 2.61
N HIS A 150 -2.47 -1.85 3.69
CA HIS A 150 -1.73 -2.19 4.91
C HIS A 150 -2.60 -2.24 6.17
N SER A 151 -3.89 -2.57 6.06
CA SER A 151 -4.91 -2.37 7.09
C SER A 151 -5.28 -0.90 7.29
N TYR A 152 -6.14 -0.60 8.26
CA TYR A 152 -6.65 0.73 8.51
C TYR A 152 -5.91 1.40 9.66
N THR A 153 -5.77 0.69 10.79
CA THR A 153 -5.22 1.26 12.05
C THR A 153 -3.82 0.78 12.40
N HIS A 154 -3.34 -0.29 11.76
CA HIS A 154 -2.13 -1.01 12.20
C HIS A 154 -2.18 -1.46 13.69
N ASN A 155 -3.37 -1.54 14.31
CA ASN A 155 -3.50 -1.91 15.72
C ASN A 155 -3.38 -3.45 15.87
N LEU A 156 -2.19 -3.90 16.23
CA LEU A 156 -1.88 -5.33 16.38
C LEU A 156 -2.76 -6.03 17.43
N GLU A 157 -3.21 -5.35 18.47
CA GLU A 157 -4.10 -5.94 19.48
C GLU A 157 -5.51 -6.20 18.93
N MET A 158 -5.98 -5.33 18.02
CA MET A 158 -7.26 -5.49 17.33
C MET A 158 -7.19 -6.52 16.20
N LEU A 159 -6.11 -6.49 15.43
CA LEU A 159 -5.90 -7.40 14.30
C LEU A 159 -5.57 -8.82 14.78
N TYR A 160 -4.80 -8.93 15.86
CA TYR A 160 -4.27 -10.18 16.38
C TYR A 160 -4.52 -10.34 17.90
N PRO A 161 -5.79 -10.32 18.38
CA PRO A 161 -6.09 -10.48 19.79
C PRO A 161 -5.51 -11.79 20.35
N ASN A 162 -4.83 -11.70 21.49
CA ASN A 162 -4.07 -12.83 22.06
C ASN A 162 -3.04 -13.44 21.10
N ASN A 163 -2.47 -12.61 20.22
CA ASN A 163 -1.53 -12.98 19.16
C ASN A 163 -2.11 -13.97 18.13
N GLN A 164 -3.42 -13.95 17.92
CA GLN A 164 -4.11 -14.77 16.91
C GLN A 164 -4.92 -13.88 15.95
N LEU A 165 -4.81 -14.14 14.66
CA LEU A 165 -5.49 -13.41 13.60
C LEU A 165 -7.00 -13.44 13.77
N HIS A 166 -7.59 -12.27 13.93
CA HIS A 166 -9.03 -12.10 13.86
C HIS A 166 -9.44 -11.70 12.44
N ILE A 167 -9.73 -12.71 11.61
CA ILE A 167 -9.95 -12.57 10.16
C ILE A 167 -10.99 -11.49 9.83
N GLU A 168 -12.13 -11.46 10.53
CA GLU A 168 -13.20 -10.50 10.23
C GLU A 168 -12.80 -9.06 10.55
N THR A 169 -12.05 -8.83 11.64
CA THR A 169 -11.53 -7.49 11.93
C THR A 169 -10.50 -7.08 10.90
N TYR A 170 -9.58 -7.99 10.56
CA TYR A 170 -8.55 -7.75 9.57
C TYR A 170 -9.16 -7.39 8.20
N MET A 171 -10.11 -8.19 7.70
CA MET A 171 -10.73 -7.95 6.40
C MET A 171 -11.62 -6.70 6.39
N LYS A 172 -12.22 -6.33 7.52
CA LYS A 172 -12.94 -5.06 7.65
C LYS A 172 -11.98 -3.86 7.57
N GLU A 173 -10.79 -3.96 8.16
CA GLU A 173 -9.77 -2.92 8.02
C GLU A 173 -9.26 -2.83 6.58
N VAL A 174 -9.05 -3.96 5.90
CA VAL A 174 -8.72 -4.00 4.47
C VAL A 174 -9.79 -3.27 3.65
N GLU A 175 -11.07 -3.61 3.83
CA GLU A 175 -12.17 -2.94 3.11
C GLU A 175 -12.22 -1.43 3.39
N SER A 176 -12.00 -1.02 4.64
CA SER A 176 -12.02 0.39 5.03
C SER A 176 -10.89 1.18 4.34
N THR A 177 -9.70 0.60 4.27
CA THR A 177 -8.55 1.21 3.58
C THR A 177 -8.73 1.26 2.07
N ASP A 178 -9.32 0.23 1.46
CA ASP A 178 -9.68 0.23 0.04
C ASP A 178 -10.67 1.36 -0.29
N ASN A 179 -11.66 1.58 0.56
CA ASN A 179 -12.62 2.67 0.40
C ASN A 179 -11.93 4.03 0.54
N ALA A 180 -11.05 4.21 1.53
CA ALA A 180 -10.28 5.45 1.67
C ALA A 180 -9.43 5.75 0.42
N MET A 181 -8.79 4.74 -0.19
CA MET A 181 -8.06 4.92 -1.45
C MET A 181 -8.98 5.30 -2.62
N LYS A 182 -10.15 4.65 -2.75
CA LYS A 182 -11.14 4.96 -3.80
C LYS A 182 -11.72 6.37 -3.70
N GLU A 183 -11.97 6.86 -2.49
CA GLU A 183 -12.44 8.24 -2.28
C GLU A 183 -11.43 9.29 -2.76
N VAL A 184 -10.13 8.96 -2.74
CA VAL A 184 -9.07 9.87 -3.21
C VAL A 184 -8.80 9.73 -4.71
N ILE A 185 -8.80 8.50 -5.23
CA ILE A 185 -8.29 8.19 -6.57
C ILE A 185 -9.41 8.04 -7.60
N GLY A 186 -10.59 7.62 -7.16
CA GLY A 186 -11.75 7.28 -7.98
C GLY A 186 -12.25 5.87 -7.71
N GLN A 187 -13.56 5.67 -7.89
CA GLN A 187 -14.27 4.42 -7.54
C GLN A 187 -13.86 3.21 -8.38
N ASP A 188 -13.26 3.44 -9.56
CA ASP A 188 -12.71 2.39 -10.42
C ASP A 188 -11.35 1.86 -9.93
N PHE A 189 -10.74 2.51 -8.94
CA PHE A 189 -9.50 2.03 -8.33
C PHE A 189 -9.74 0.71 -7.58
N ASN A 190 -8.85 -0.25 -7.80
CA ASN A 190 -8.87 -1.53 -7.11
C ASN A 190 -7.43 -2.04 -6.98
N THR A 191 -7.03 -2.36 -5.76
CA THR A 191 -5.81 -3.12 -5.50
C THR A 191 -6.20 -4.49 -4.98
N LYS A 192 -5.42 -5.51 -5.36
CA LYS A 192 -5.53 -6.88 -4.85
C LYS A 192 -4.27 -7.34 -4.15
N VAL A 193 -3.46 -6.38 -3.75
CA VAL A 193 -2.20 -6.57 -3.05
C VAL A 193 -2.34 -5.98 -1.66
N LEU A 194 -2.04 -6.80 -0.66
CA LEU A 194 -1.96 -6.36 0.72
C LEU A 194 -0.65 -6.80 1.35
N ARG A 195 -0.28 -6.15 2.44
CA ARG A 195 0.76 -6.60 3.36
C ARG A 195 0.18 -6.55 4.76
N MET A 196 0.30 -7.64 5.50
CA MET A 196 -0.19 -7.68 6.88
C MET A 196 0.70 -6.79 7.78
N PRO A 197 0.14 -5.97 8.69
CA PRO A 197 0.89 -5.36 9.78
C PRO A 197 1.73 -6.40 10.52
N GLY A 198 3.05 -6.18 10.55
CA GLY A 198 4.02 -7.13 11.10
C GLY A 198 4.37 -8.34 10.21
N GLY A 199 3.80 -8.45 9.01
CA GLY A 199 4.08 -9.49 8.02
C GLY A 199 3.28 -10.80 8.23
N TYR A 200 2.91 -11.43 7.12
CA TYR A 200 2.27 -12.75 7.11
C TYR A 200 3.20 -13.81 7.70
N MET A 201 4.51 -13.73 7.43
CA MET A 201 5.53 -14.59 8.02
C MET A 201 5.55 -14.57 9.55
N SER A 202 5.13 -13.48 10.19
CA SER A 202 5.00 -13.43 11.66
C SER A 202 3.85 -14.33 12.13
N ARG A 203 2.74 -14.36 11.40
CA ARG A 203 1.62 -15.27 11.69
C ARG A 203 2.04 -16.73 11.50
N GLU A 204 2.83 -17.02 10.46
CA GLU A 204 3.41 -18.36 10.27
C GLU A 204 4.34 -18.74 11.43
N TYR A 205 5.23 -17.83 11.83
CA TYR A 205 6.15 -18.04 12.94
C TYR A 205 5.43 -18.37 14.25
N TYR A 206 4.32 -17.68 14.54
CA TYR A 206 3.50 -17.93 15.74
C TYR A 206 2.56 -19.13 15.61
N ASN A 207 2.58 -19.86 14.48
CA ASN A 207 1.66 -20.97 14.17
C ASN A 207 0.20 -20.56 14.37
N ASP A 208 -0.16 -19.40 13.83
CA ASP A 208 -1.49 -18.83 13.99
C ASP A 208 -2.56 -19.79 13.45
N PRO A 209 -3.53 -20.25 14.30
CA PRO A 209 -4.47 -21.30 13.92
C PRO A 209 -5.45 -20.87 12.83
N ASN A 210 -5.58 -19.56 12.58
CA ASN A 210 -6.56 -19.01 11.66
C ASN A 210 -6.01 -18.83 10.23
N LEU A 211 -4.72 -19.10 10.00
CA LEU A 211 -4.08 -18.93 8.68
C LEU A 211 -4.72 -19.75 7.56
N GLY A 212 -5.18 -20.97 7.84
CA GLY A 212 -5.85 -21.81 6.83
C GLY A 212 -7.11 -21.14 6.29
N ALA A 213 -8.01 -20.73 7.19
CA ALA A 213 -9.24 -20.02 6.83
C ALA A 213 -8.96 -18.64 6.20
N PHE A 214 -7.92 -17.94 6.68
CA PHE A 214 -7.50 -16.67 6.08
C PHE A 214 -7.04 -16.85 4.64
N ASN A 215 -6.19 -17.85 4.35
CA ASN A 215 -5.71 -18.14 3.01
C ASN A 215 -6.85 -18.55 2.06
N GLU A 216 -7.86 -19.27 2.55
CA GLU A 216 -9.08 -19.56 1.78
C GLU A 216 -9.86 -18.28 1.45
N ARG A 217 -9.99 -17.36 2.40
CA ARG A 217 -10.65 -16.05 2.20
C ARG A 217 -9.91 -15.22 1.16
N LEU A 218 -8.59 -15.07 1.30
CA LEU A 218 -7.75 -14.34 0.35
C LEU A 218 -7.87 -14.92 -1.05
N LYS A 219 -7.76 -16.25 -1.20
CA LYS A 219 -7.92 -16.93 -2.50
C LYS A 219 -9.29 -16.69 -3.12
N LYS A 220 -10.37 -16.78 -2.33
CA LYS A 220 -11.75 -16.59 -2.83
C LYS A 220 -11.98 -15.18 -3.36
N GLU A 221 -11.32 -14.18 -2.78
CA GLU A 221 -11.44 -12.77 -3.15
C GLU A 221 -10.31 -12.26 -4.04
N ASN A 222 -9.42 -13.16 -4.46
CA ASN A 222 -8.26 -12.85 -5.28
C ASN A 222 -7.32 -11.82 -4.63
N TRP A 223 -7.11 -11.90 -3.32
CA TRP A 223 -6.11 -11.11 -2.60
C TRP A 223 -4.77 -11.83 -2.51
N TYR A 224 -3.69 -11.05 -2.58
CA TYR A 224 -2.32 -11.53 -2.41
C TYR A 224 -1.64 -10.80 -1.25
N SER A 225 -1.20 -11.56 -0.24
CA SER A 225 -0.37 -11.03 0.84
C SER A 225 1.09 -11.10 0.45
N ILE A 226 1.76 -9.95 0.38
CA ILE A 226 3.15 -9.84 -0.06
C ILE A 226 4.02 -9.35 1.10
N ASP A 227 4.89 -10.23 1.63
CA ASP A 227 5.91 -9.87 2.61
C ASP A 227 7.17 -9.29 1.89
N TRP A 228 8.36 -9.55 2.43
CA TRP A 228 9.64 -9.06 1.94
C TRP A 228 10.74 -10.10 2.18
N ASN A 229 11.83 -10.01 1.41
CA ASN A 229 13.04 -10.83 1.57
C ASN A 229 14.34 -10.00 1.64
N ALA A 230 14.21 -8.68 1.61
CA ALA A 230 15.26 -7.70 1.90
C ALA A 230 14.66 -6.53 2.70
N MET A 231 15.48 -5.78 3.41
CA MET A 231 15.04 -4.62 4.21
C MET A 231 16.19 -3.66 4.51
N ASN A 232 15.87 -2.40 4.81
CA ASN A 232 16.84 -1.43 5.29
C ASN A 232 17.01 -1.45 6.84
N GLY A 233 16.11 -2.12 7.56
CA GLY A 233 16.13 -2.20 9.02
C GLY A 233 15.72 -0.90 9.73
N ASP A 234 14.98 -0.01 9.06
CA ASP A 234 14.46 1.22 9.68
C ASP A 234 13.43 0.96 10.79
N ALA A 235 12.94 -0.27 10.94
CA ALA A 235 12.06 -0.72 12.01
C ALA A 235 12.80 -1.42 13.17
N ASP A 236 14.14 -1.48 13.15
CA ASP A 236 14.93 -2.25 14.14
C ASP A 236 15.01 -1.59 15.54
N GLY A 237 14.40 -0.41 15.73
CA GLY A 237 14.33 0.28 17.03
C GLY A 237 15.64 0.91 17.53
N THR A 238 16.77 0.73 16.84
CA THR A 238 18.08 1.27 17.26
C THR A 238 18.40 2.67 16.72
N GLY A 239 17.52 3.26 15.89
CA GLY A 239 17.75 4.57 15.27
C GLY A 239 18.97 4.58 14.35
N LYS A 240 18.87 3.87 13.21
CA LYS A 240 19.92 3.79 12.19
C LYS A 240 19.97 5.06 11.34
N ASP A 241 21.17 5.50 10.97
CA ASP A 241 21.36 6.55 9.97
C ASP A 241 21.26 6.03 8.53
N ALA A 242 21.23 6.94 7.55
CA ALA A 242 21.10 6.58 6.14
C ALA A 242 22.18 5.62 5.61
N GLU A 243 23.42 5.69 6.12
CA GLU A 243 24.51 4.79 5.69
C GLU A 243 24.30 3.38 6.26
N GLU A 244 23.89 3.29 7.52
CA GLU A 244 23.54 2.02 8.17
C GLU A 244 22.32 1.36 7.51
N LEU A 245 21.31 2.14 7.12
CA LEU A 245 20.15 1.65 6.38
C LEU A 245 20.55 1.07 5.01
N LEU A 246 21.43 1.76 4.28
CA LEU A 246 21.98 1.24 3.02
C LEU A 246 22.80 -0.04 3.24
N ALA A 247 23.60 -0.10 4.30
CA ALA A 247 24.38 -1.28 4.63
C ALA A 247 23.48 -2.50 4.90
N GLU A 248 22.34 -2.30 5.57
CA GLU A 248 21.37 -3.36 5.78
C GLU A 248 20.70 -3.83 4.48
N VAL A 249 20.39 -2.92 3.55
CA VAL A 249 19.88 -3.32 2.22
C VAL A 249 20.91 -4.20 1.51
N LYS A 250 22.19 -3.82 1.52
CA LYS A 250 23.27 -4.61 0.90
C LYS A 250 23.37 -6.00 1.56
N ASN A 251 23.31 -6.04 2.88
CA ASN A 251 23.39 -7.27 3.67
C ASN A 251 22.23 -8.23 3.38
N THR A 252 20.99 -7.71 3.39
CA THR A 252 19.78 -8.52 3.27
C THR A 252 19.45 -8.87 1.81
N ALA A 253 19.75 -8.00 0.85
CA ALA A 253 19.62 -8.32 -0.57
C ALA A 253 20.61 -9.42 -0.97
N GLY A 254 21.87 -9.34 -0.53
CA GLY A 254 22.91 -10.32 -0.84
C GLY A 254 23.06 -10.55 -2.35
N GLU A 255 23.07 -11.82 -2.76
CA GLU A 255 23.19 -12.24 -4.17
C GLU A 255 21.84 -12.59 -4.82
N GLN A 256 20.72 -12.25 -4.19
CA GLN A 256 19.39 -12.63 -4.67
C GLN A 256 19.07 -11.94 -6.01
N ASN A 257 18.37 -12.63 -6.93
CA ASN A 257 17.95 -12.02 -8.18
C ASN A 257 16.62 -11.25 -8.05
N LYS A 258 15.71 -11.70 -7.17
CA LYS A 258 14.40 -11.07 -6.97
C LYS A 258 14.30 -10.61 -5.53
N ILE A 259 14.20 -9.29 -5.32
CA ILE A 259 14.11 -8.72 -3.98
C ILE A 259 12.88 -7.81 -3.84
N VAL A 260 12.14 -8.02 -2.77
CA VAL A 260 11.12 -7.10 -2.27
C VAL A 260 11.68 -6.49 -1.00
N ILE A 261 11.92 -5.17 -1.05
CA ILE A 261 12.63 -4.44 0.01
C ILE A 261 11.61 -3.75 0.91
N LEU A 262 11.55 -4.13 2.17
CA LEU A 262 10.78 -3.42 3.19
C LEU A 262 11.51 -2.14 3.63
N MET A 263 10.76 -1.04 3.59
CA MET A 263 11.09 0.27 4.11
C MET A 263 9.78 0.93 4.58
N HIS A 264 9.85 2.07 5.26
CA HIS A 264 8.66 2.78 5.73
C HIS A 264 8.68 4.26 5.30
N ASP A 265 7.53 4.79 4.87
CA ASP A 265 7.35 6.20 4.52
C ASP A 265 6.51 6.98 5.55
N THR A 266 6.45 6.50 6.79
CA THR A 266 5.73 7.14 7.90
C THR A 266 6.58 8.18 8.66
N TYR A 267 5.97 8.86 9.63
CA TYR A 267 6.64 9.86 10.47
C TYR A 267 7.81 9.24 11.25
N GLY A 268 8.93 9.96 11.35
CA GLY A 268 10.14 9.47 12.03
C GLY A 268 11.04 8.57 11.17
N LYS A 269 10.73 8.44 9.87
CA LYS A 269 11.52 7.67 8.88
C LYS A 269 12.28 8.57 7.91
N GLU A 270 12.68 9.75 8.35
CA GLU A 270 13.45 10.69 7.54
C GLU A 270 14.77 10.09 7.02
N GLU A 271 15.43 9.23 7.80
CA GLU A 271 16.65 8.54 7.37
C GLU A 271 16.40 7.53 6.24
N THR A 272 15.21 6.92 6.15
CA THR A 272 14.81 6.11 5.01
C THR A 272 14.74 6.95 3.73
N ALA A 273 14.17 8.16 3.80
CA ALA A 273 14.18 9.09 2.67
C ALA A 273 15.60 9.53 2.30
N ASN A 274 16.47 9.78 3.29
CA ASN A 274 17.87 10.17 3.07
C ASN A 274 18.71 9.02 2.47
N ALA A 275 18.42 7.76 2.81
CA ALA A 275 19.12 6.59 2.29
C ALA A 275 18.70 6.23 0.86
N LEU A 276 17.47 6.57 0.46
CA LEU A 276 16.85 6.11 -0.78
C LEU A 276 17.66 6.42 -2.06
N PRO A 277 18.28 7.61 -2.25
CA PRO A 277 19.12 7.88 -3.42
C PRO A 277 20.26 6.84 -3.56
N ASN A 278 21.00 6.61 -2.46
CA ASN A 278 22.12 5.68 -2.45
C ASN A 278 21.67 4.21 -2.59
N ILE A 279 20.49 3.86 -2.07
CA ILE A 279 19.88 2.53 -2.27
C ILE A 279 19.59 2.32 -3.75
N ILE A 280 18.96 3.29 -4.42
CA ILE A 280 18.65 3.18 -5.86
C ILE A 280 19.92 3.07 -6.69
N GLU A 281 20.94 3.90 -6.40
CA GLU A 281 22.23 3.86 -7.09
C GLU A 281 22.92 2.51 -6.95
N TYR A 282 22.99 1.99 -5.72
CA TYR A 282 23.55 0.67 -5.46
C TYR A 282 22.82 -0.42 -6.26
N LEU A 283 21.49 -0.44 -6.22
CA LEU A 283 20.70 -1.44 -6.94
C LEU A 283 20.88 -1.33 -8.47
N LYS A 284 20.93 -0.12 -9.02
CA LYS A 284 21.27 0.11 -10.44
C LYS A 284 22.65 -0.43 -10.78
N GLN A 285 23.67 -0.17 -9.95
CA GLN A 285 25.03 -0.69 -10.15
C GLN A 285 25.09 -2.22 -10.07
N GLN A 286 24.23 -2.85 -9.26
CA GLN A 286 24.11 -4.30 -9.18
C GLN A 286 23.31 -4.92 -10.34
N GLY A 287 22.73 -4.11 -11.23
CA GLY A 287 21.99 -4.53 -12.41
C GLY A 287 20.49 -4.76 -12.19
N TYR A 288 19.92 -4.30 -11.08
CA TYR A 288 18.49 -4.46 -10.82
C TYR A 288 17.64 -3.55 -11.71
N LYS A 289 16.56 -4.13 -12.26
CA LYS A 289 15.42 -3.41 -12.82
C LYS A 289 14.40 -3.16 -11.71
N PHE A 290 13.79 -1.99 -11.71
CA PHE A 290 12.77 -1.64 -10.71
C PHE A 290 11.37 -1.95 -11.22
N LYS A 291 10.57 -2.60 -10.39
CA LYS A 291 9.19 -2.99 -10.71
C LYS A 291 8.26 -2.67 -9.55
N THR A 292 6.97 -2.56 -9.84
CA THR A 292 5.87 -2.40 -8.87
C THR A 292 5.05 -3.69 -8.79
N ILE A 293 4.24 -3.80 -7.74
CA ILE A 293 3.41 -4.98 -7.47
C ILE A 293 1.94 -4.60 -7.68
N LYS A 294 1.21 -5.30 -8.55
CA LYS A 294 -0.22 -5.04 -8.82
C LYS A 294 -1.04 -6.32 -8.84
#